data_AF-A0AAV3YU37-F1
#
_entry.id   AF-A0AAV3YU37-F1
#
_cell.length_a   1.000
_cell.length_b   1.000
_cell.length_c   1.000
_cell.angle_alpha   90.00
_cell.angle_beta   90.00
_cell.angle_gamma   90.00
#
_symmetry.space_group_name_H-M   'P 1'
#
loop_
_entity.id
_entity.type
_entity.pdbx_description
1 polymer ?
#
loop_
_entity_poly.entity_id
_entity_poly.type
_entity_poly.pdbx_seq_one_letter_code
_entity_poly.pdbx_strand_id
1 'polypeptide(L)'
;MQAKFSHLRKLYNAESLSTLKLAPALNLKSLNPKPTEKLIVNLMLRIFDRRNITALQQYGPTWSLDTSGTREFLNLVIQLWNILNVKHPLKGTRQRDDSPCPMTILL
;
A
#
# COMPACT_ATOMS: atom_id res chain seq x y z
N MET A 1 10.43 -14.11 -7.85
CA MET A 1 10.30 -12.80 -7.19
C MET A 1 9.36 -12.98 -6.00
N GLN A 2 9.80 -12.68 -4.77
CA GLN A 2 9.01 -12.94 -3.55
C GLN A 2 8.77 -11.63 -2.78
N ALA A 3 7.53 -11.41 -2.34
CA ALA A 3 7.21 -10.28 -1.48
C ALA A 3 7.82 -10.46 -0.09
N LYS A 4 8.49 -9.43 0.43
CA LYS A 4 9.13 -9.47 1.75
C LYS A 4 8.73 -8.26 2.57
N PHE A 5 8.16 -8.50 3.75
CA PHE A 5 7.75 -7.44 4.66
C PHE A 5 8.94 -6.60 5.18
N SER A 6 10.14 -7.19 5.21
CA SER A 6 11.37 -6.49 5.58
C SER A 6 11.68 -5.29 4.67
N HIS A 7 11.21 -5.29 3.41
CA HIS A 7 11.39 -4.16 2.50
C HIS A 7 10.71 -2.89 3.02
N LEU A 8 9.52 -3.03 3.62
CA LEU A 8 8.80 -1.91 4.23
C LEU A 8 9.46 -1.41 5.51
N ARG A 9 10.03 -2.32 6.31
CA ARG A 9 10.83 -1.92 7.48
C ARG A 9 12.08 -1.15 7.07
N LYS A 10 12.77 -1.60 6.01
CA LYS A 10 13.94 -0.90 5.47
C LYS A 10 13.56 0.48 4.94
N LEU A 11 12.43 0.60 4.26
CA LEU A 11 11.88 1.87 3.80
C LEU A 11 11.60 2.84 4.95
N TYR A 12 10.89 2.39 5.97
CA TYR A 12 10.61 3.23 7.15
C TYR A 12 11.89 3.69 7.84
N ASN A 13 12.89 2.80 7.98
CA ASN A 13 14.16 3.14 8.61
C ASN A 13 14.95 4.15 7.75
N ALA A 14 14.95 4.00 6.43
CA ALA A 14 15.63 4.93 5.53
C ALA A 14 15.01 6.35 5.57
N GLU A 15 13.69 6.45 5.75
CA GLU A 15 13.00 7.72 5.88
C GLU A 15 12.91 8.24 7.32
N SER A 16 13.39 7.48 8.32
CA SER A 16 13.20 7.81 9.73
C SER A 16 13.82 9.15 10.14
N LEU A 17 14.96 9.48 9.54
CA LEU A 17 15.73 10.72 9.78
C LEU A 17 15.44 11.81 8.74
N SER A 18 14.65 11.52 7.70
CA SER A 18 14.33 12.47 6.64
C SER A 18 13.14 13.34 7.03
N THR A 19 13.26 14.65 6.85
CA THR A 19 12.16 15.61 7.02
C THR A 19 11.07 15.43 5.95
N LEU A 20 11.47 15.05 4.73
CA LEU A 20 10.57 14.77 3.62
C LEU A 20 10.49 13.26 3.38
N LYS A 21 9.27 12.72 3.40
CA LYS A 21 9.00 11.28 3.30
C LYS A 21 8.20 10.97 2.04
N LEU A 22 8.65 10.00 1.26
CA LEU A 22 7.89 9.48 0.12
C LEU A 22 6.81 8.50 0.59
N ALA A 23 7.01 7.84 1.74
CA ALA A 23 6.03 6.95 2.36
C ALA A 23 5.51 7.50 3.71
N PRO A 24 4.83 8.68 3.73
CA PRO A 24 4.46 9.38 4.97
C PRO A 24 3.41 8.64 5.82
N ALA A 25 2.60 7.77 5.20
CA ALA A 25 1.60 6.98 5.91
C ALA A 25 2.23 5.85 6.75
N LEU A 26 3.40 5.37 6.33
CA LEU A 26 4.07 4.24 6.95
C LEU A 26 4.66 4.65 8.31
N ASN A 27 4.25 3.96 9.37
CA ASN A 27 4.72 4.24 10.72
C ASN A 27 5.02 2.97 11.52
N LEU A 28 5.69 3.15 12.66
CA LEU A 28 6.09 2.04 13.53
C LEU A 28 4.91 1.16 13.95
N LYS A 29 3.75 1.76 14.24
CA LYS A 29 2.54 1.03 14.63
C LYS A 29 2.01 0.13 13.50
N SER A 30 2.03 0.61 12.25
CA SER A 30 1.64 -0.20 11.09
C SER A 30 2.61 -1.35 10.82
N LEU A 31 3.89 -1.18 11.15
CA LEU A 31 4.93 -2.20 10.94
C LEU A 31 5.01 -3.23 12.07
N ASN A 32 4.74 -2.78 13.30
CA ASN A 32 4.82 -3.56 14.53
C ASN A 32 3.58 -3.30 15.41
N PRO A 33 2.38 -3.72 14.97
CA PRO A 33 1.15 -3.48 15.71
C PRO A 33 1.07 -4.33 16.98
N LYS A 34 0.62 -3.73 18.08
CA LYS A 34 0.20 -4.47 19.29
C LYS A 34 -1.04 -5.33 19.01
N PRO A 35 -1.35 -6.34 19.83
CA PRO A 35 -2.51 -7.20 19.63
C PRO A 35 -3.83 -6.43 19.43
N THR A 36 -4.06 -5.37 20.21
CA THR A 36 -5.25 -4.51 20.08
C THR A 36 -5.23 -3.65 18.81
N GLU A 37 -4.04 -3.24 18.37
CA GLU A 37 -3.84 -2.41 17.17
C GLU A 37 -4.03 -3.22 15.87
N LYS A 38 -3.84 -4.54 15.88
CA LYS A 38 -4.07 -5.42 14.72
C LYS A 38 -5.53 -5.43 14.25
N LEU A 39 -6.47 -5.12 15.14
CA LEU A 39 -7.90 -5.03 14.83
C LEU A 39 -8.26 -3.70 14.14
N ILE A 40 -7.36 -2.71 14.16
CA ILE A 40 -7.61 -1.39 13.60
C ILE A 40 -7.31 -1.41 12.10
N VAL A 41 -8.36 -1.55 11.29
CA VAL A 41 -8.24 -1.61 9.82
C VAL A 41 -7.48 -0.40 9.25
N ASN A 42 -7.75 0.79 9.76
CA ASN A 42 -7.05 2.02 9.33
C ASN A 42 -5.52 1.96 9.54
N LEU A 43 -5.04 1.19 10.50
CA LEU A 43 -3.61 1.02 10.73
C LEU A 43 -2.99 0.09 9.67
N MET A 44 -3.71 -0.98 9.31
CA MET A 44 -3.28 -1.91 8.26
C MET A 44 -3.31 -1.25 6.87
N LEU A 45 -4.28 -0.38 6.61
CA LEU A 45 -4.36 0.37 5.34
C LEU A 45 -3.14 1.26 5.08
N ARG A 46 -2.41 1.68 6.12
CA ARG A 46 -1.17 2.45 5.96
C ARG A 46 -0.04 1.65 5.32
N ILE A 47 -0.07 0.32 5.43
CA ILE A 47 0.86 -0.59 4.75
C ILE A 47 0.55 -0.61 3.25
N PHE A 48 -0.74 -0.65 2.91
CA PHE A 48 -1.26 -0.74 1.55
C PHE A 48 -1.56 0.65 0.97
N ASP A 49 -0.60 1.56 1.07
CA ASP A 49 -0.65 2.87 0.43
C ASP A 49 0.12 2.83 -0.90
N ARG A 50 -0.44 3.40 -1.97
CA ARG A 50 0.23 3.53 -3.29
C ARG A 50 1.56 4.29 -3.17
N ARG A 51 1.68 5.22 -2.22
CA ARG A 51 2.92 5.97 -1.95
C ARG A 51 4.06 5.06 -1.49
N ASN A 52 3.74 3.96 -0.78
CA ASN A 52 4.76 2.98 -0.37
C ASN A 52 5.32 2.24 -1.60
N ILE A 53 4.49 1.99 -2.62
CA ILE A 53 4.91 1.36 -3.87
C ILE A 53 5.89 2.25 -4.63
N THR A 54 5.55 3.55 -4.78
CA THR A 54 6.43 4.52 -5.44
C THR A 54 7.74 4.70 -4.69
N ALA A 55 7.69 4.74 -3.35
CA ALA A 55 8.89 4.83 -2.53
C ALA A 55 9.79 3.59 -2.68
N LEU A 56 9.22 2.38 -2.67
CA LEU A 56 9.97 1.14 -2.91
C LEU A 56 10.59 1.08 -4.32
N GLN A 57 9.95 1.70 -5.31
CA GLN A 57 10.48 1.79 -6.67
C GLN A 57 11.69 2.73 -6.73
N GLN A 58 11.63 3.85 -6.02
CA GLN A 58 12.72 4.84 -6.00
C GLN A 58 13.91 4.37 -5.17
N TYR A 59 13.68 3.78 -4.00
CA TYR A 59 14.75 3.37 -3.09
C TYR A 59 15.32 1.97 -3.36
N GLY A 60 14.55 1.07 -3.98
CA GLY A 60 14.99 -0.30 -4.29
C GLY A 60 16.37 -0.35 -5.00
N PRO A 61 16.56 0.41 -6.10
CA PRO A 61 17.85 0.49 -6.79
C PRO A 61 19.00 0.99 -5.90
N THR A 62 18.76 2.03 -5.09
CA THR A 62 19.76 2.60 -4.17
C THR A 62 20.24 1.59 -3.12
N TRP A 63 19.39 0.64 -2.75
CA TRP A 63 19.72 -0.41 -1.80
C TRP A 63 20.22 -1.70 -2.45
N SER A 64 20.40 -1.72 -3.77
CA SER A 64 20.68 -2.92 -4.57
C SER A 64 19.71 -4.07 -4.22
N LEU A 65 18.45 -3.71 -3.96
CA LEU A 65 17.43 -4.63 -3.46
C LEU A 65 16.31 -4.72 -4.47
N ASP A 66 16.01 -5.94 -4.93
CA ASP A 66 14.84 -6.16 -5.77
C ASP A 66 13.55 -6.08 -4.94
N THR A 67 12.84 -4.96 -5.12
CA THR A 67 11.54 -4.71 -4.47
C THR A 67 10.35 -5.04 -5.36
N SER A 68 10.56 -5.53 -6.60
CA SER A 68 9.50 -5.81 -7.60
C SER A 68 8.35 -6.64 -7.03
N GLY A 69 8.64 -7.82 -6.50
CA GLY A 69 7.61 -8.72 -5.96
C GLY A 69 6.83 -8.13 -4.77
N THR A 70 7.45 -7.23 -3.99
CA THR A 70 6.73 -6.52 -2.91
C THR A 70 5.82 -5.43 -3.45
N ARG A 71 6.29 -4.67 -4.46
CA ARG A 71 5.48 -3.65 -5.14
C ARG A 71 4.26 -4.26 -5.82
N GLU A 72 4.44 -5.37 -6.54
CA GLU A 72 3.37 -6.12 -7.18
C GLU A 72 2.36 -6.63 -6.16
N PHE A 73 2.82 -7.26 -5.08
CA PHE A 73 1.95 -7.74 -4.01
C PHE A 73 1.11 -6.61 -3.39
N LEU A 74 1.73 -5.47 -3.04
CA LEU A 74 1.01 -4.32 -2.51
C LEU A 74 -0.04 -3.81 -3.51
N ASN A 75 0.32 -3.73 -4.79
CA ASN A 75 -0.60 -3.26 -5.83
C ASN A 75 -1.81 -4.19 -5.96
N LEU A 76 -1.60 -5.51 -5.97
CA LEU A 76 -2.68 -6.51 -6.01
C LEU A 76 -3.63 -6.38 -4.82
N VAL A 77 -3.09 -6.23 -3.60
CA VAL A 77 -3.93 -6.07 -2.40
C VAL A 77 -4.73 -4.77 -2.44
N ILE A 78 -4.12 -3.66 -2.90
CA ILE A 78 -4.81 -2.37 -3.05
C ILE A 78 -5.95 -2.47 -4.08
N GLN A 79 -5.69 -3.11 -5.23
CA GLN A 79 -6.70 -3.33 -6.26
C GLN A 79 -7.87 -4.16 -5.72
N LEU A 80 -7.56 -5.30 -5.08
CA LEU A 80 -8.58 -6.16 -4.46
C LEU A 80 -9.41 -5.39 -3.43
N TRP A 81 -8.75 -4.62 -2.56
CA TRP A 81 -9.44 -3.79 -1.57
C TRP A 81 -10.35 -2.75 -2.22
N ASN A 82 -9.90 -2.10 -3.29
CA ASN A 82 -10.69 -1.10 -3.99
C ASN A 82 -11.92 -1.69 -4.66
N ILE A 83 -11.81 -2.89 -5.24
CA ILE A 83 -12.92 -3.65 -5.84
C ILE A 83 -13.94 -4.07 -4.78
N LEU A 84 -13.46 -4.62 -3.65
CA LEU A 84 -14.36 -5.10 -2.60
C LEU A 84 -14.99 -3.96 -1.78
N ASN A 85 -14.33 -2.80 -1.69
CA ASN A 85 -14.74 -1.67 -0.87
C ASN A 85 -15.25 -0.48 -1.71
N VAL A 86 -16.08 -0.78 -2.72
CA VAL A 86 -16.82 0.22 -3.49
C VAL A 86 -18.04 0.66 -2.68
N LYS A 87 -17.98 1.87 -2.12
CA LYS A 87 -19.10 2.46 -1.37
C LYS A 87 -20.10 3.21 -2.23
N HIS A 88 -19.74 3.53 -3.48
CA HIS A 88 -20.59 4.29 -4.39
C HIS A 88 -20.25 3.91 -5.84
N PRO A 89 -21.25 3.68 -6.70
CA PRO A 89 -21.04 3.23 -8.08
C PRO A 89 -20.16 4.16 -8.92
N LEU A 90 -20.22 5.47 -8.67
CA LEU A 90 -19.42 6.50 -9.35
C LEU A 90 -17.97 6.66 -8.81
N LYS A 91 -17.54 5.80 -7.88
CA LYS A 91 -16.22 5.92 -7.24
C LYS A 91 -15.08 5.72 -8.26
N GLY A 92 -15.22 4.79 -9.20
CA GLY A 92 -14.24 4.55 -10.27
C GLY A 92 -14.05 5.78 -11.17
N THR A 93 -15.16 6.38 -11.62
CA THR A 93 -15.15 7.60 -12.45
C THR A 93 -14.46 8.78 -11.74
N ARG A 94 -14.67 8.94 -10.42
CA ARG A 94 -14.04 10.01 -9.63
C ARG A 94 -12.55 9.80 -9.40
N GLN A 95 -12.10 8.53 -9.30
CA GLN A 95 -10.70 8.19 -9.05
C GLN A 95 -9.89 7.99 -10.33
N ARG A 96 -10.51 8.12 -11.52
CA ARG A 96 -9.92 7.75 -12.83
C ARG A 96 -9.32 6.34 -12.79
N ASP A 97 -10.05 5.44 -12.16
CA ASP A 97 -9.67 4.03 -12.00
C ASP A 97 -10.89 3.21 -12.39
N ASP A 98 -10.80 2.41 -13.46
CA ASP A 98 -11.91 1.61 -13.98
C ASP A 98 -12.07 0.27 -13.23
N SER A 99 -11.10 -0.08 -12.37
CA SER A 99 -11.14 -1.30 -11.55
C SER A 99 -12.33 -1.39 -10.58
N PRO A 100 -12.82 -0.30 -9.94
CA PRO A 100 -13.98 -0.33 -9.06
C PRO A 100 -15.29 -0.12 -9.83
N CYS A 101 -15.39 -0.59 -11.09
CA CYS A 101 -16.67 -0.68 -11.76
C CYS A 101 -17.55 -1.67 -10.98
N PRO A 102 -18.64 -1.23 -10.35
CA PRO A 102 -19.62 -2.18 -9.84
C PRO A 102 -20.07 -3.02 -11.04
N MET A 103 -20.18 -4.34 -10.87
CA MET A 103 -20.98 -5.14 -11.80
C MET A 103 -22.44 -4.71 -11.62
N THR A 104 -22.80 -3.56 -12.21
CA THR A 104 -24.18 -3.22 -12.46
C THR A 104 -24.66 -4.32 -13.38
N ILE A 105 -25.47 -5.20 -12.79
CA ILE A 105 -26.23 -6.25 -13.42
C ILE A 105 -26.81 -5.68 -14.73
N LEU A 106 -26.31 -6.18 -15.86
CA LEU A 106 -26.99 -6.10 -17.15
C LEU A 106 -28.19 -7.06 -17.07
N LEU A 107 -29.28 -6.60 -16.44
CA LEU A 107 -30.63 -7.16 -16.60
C LEU A 107 -31.55 -6.04 -17.10
#